data_AF-I8QR17-F1
#
_entry.id   AF-I8QR17-F1
#
_cell.length_a   1.000
_cell.length_b   1.000
_cell.length_c   1.000
_cell.angle_alpha   90.00
_cell.angle_beta   90.00
_cell.angle_gamma   90.00
#
_symmetry.space_group_name_H-M   'P 1'
#
loop_
_entity.id
_entity.type
_entity.pdbx_description
1 polymer ?
#
loop_
_entity_poly.entity_id
_entity_poly.type
_entity_poly.pdbx_seq_one_letter_code
_entity_poly.pdbx_strand_id
1 'polypeptide(L)'
;MSTDSHGRDPYALRDRILALDPVENAREIAHLFHRDFQRALLPQIATGFFATISPPRMTRILIRTGELEFRNRKRLVDQMLIHHEMLTHGFVPGRGRDALRRMNEMHRKYAITAEDFTAVSVETTLGQLTAAREYGWRELTEHEVLGVIEFERVQALHMNIRDVPATVEEMVAFRDDYFARQVRFAPQNSRLAESALRLLATLVPAHVAPRVEKVMMSLTDPRIVAALGYDYPDAAYRERVHRATREHAARDATDKRAPQVVLDLISSVYPDGYEIDRLGTHLRSDEQPHGRRDHALPPPMCPV
;
A
#
# COMPACT_ATOMS: atom_id res chain seq x y z
N MET A 1 -11.79 -14.92 34.06
CA MET A 1 -12.04 -14.43 32.68
C MET A 1 -11.55 -15.52 31.74
N SER A 2 -12.48 -16.16 31.03
CA SER A 2 -12.28 -17.45 30.37
C SER A 2 -11.22 -17.38 29.26
N THR A 3 -10.17 -18.18 29.39
CA THR A 3 -9.17 -18.46 28.36
C THR A 3 -9.68 -19.60 27.47
N ASP A 4 -10.53 -19.29 26.49
CA ASP A 4 -10.85 -20.21 25.41
C ASP A 4 -9.73 -20.13 24.36
N SER A 5 -8.66 -20.90 24.57
CA SER A 5 -7.57 -21.08 23.61
C SER A 5 -7.62 -22.44 22.88
N HIS A 6 -8.78 -23.10 22.86
CA HIS A 6 -9.02 -24.31 22.06
C HIS A 6 -9.89 -24.00 20.83
N GLY A 7 -9.31 -24.16 19.63
CA GLY A 7 -10.05 -24.65 18.46
C GLY A 7 -10.87 -23.65 17.63
N ARG A 8 -10.32 -22.50 17.22
CA ARG A 8 -10.83 -21.86 15.99
C ARG A 8 -10.13 -22.51 14.80
N ASP A 9 -10.92 -23.00 13.85
CA ASP A 9 -10.43 -23.49 12.57
C ASP A 9 -9.55 -22.40 11.91
N PRO A 10 -8.24 -22.66 11.68
CA PRO A 10 -7.36 -21.68 11.08
C PRO A 10 -7.80 -21.28 9.66
N TYR A 11 -8.59 -22.13 8.99
CA TYR A 11 -9.09 -21.92 7.62
C TYR A 11 -10.47 -21.25 7.54
N ALA A 12 -11.10 -20.87 8.65
CA ALA A 12 -12.44 -20.29 8.64
C ALA A 12 -12.59 -19.04 7.75
N LEU A 13 -11.53 -18.21 7.63
CA LEU A 13 -11.54 -17.06 6.72
C LEU A 13 -11.46 -17.47 5.24
N ARG A 14 -10.62 -18.47 4.92
CA ARG A 14 -10.53 -19.05 3.57
C ARG A 14 -11.88 -19.61 3.15
N ASP A 15 -12.52 -20.39 4.01
CA ASP A 15 -13.79 -21.06 3.69
C ASP A 15 -14.92 -20.04 3.49
N ARG A 16 -14.91 -18.95 4.27
CA ARG A 16 -15.80 -17.80 4.02
C ARG A 16 -15.51 -17.15 2.66
N ILE A 17 -14.24 -16.92 2.32
CA ILE A 17 -13.85 -16.34 1.03
C ILE A 17 -14.36 -17.20 -0.12
N LEU A 18 -14.19 -18.52 -0.05
CA LEU A 18 -14.61 -19.46 -1.10
C LEU A 18 -16.14 -19.54 -1.28
N ALA A 19 -16.93 -19.09 -0.30
CA ALA A 19 -18.39 -19.03 -0.39
C ALA A 19 -18.91 -17.71 -1.01
N LEU A 20 -18.04 -16.72 -1.23
CA LEU A 20 -18.38 -15.42 -1.80
C LEU A 20 -18.18 -15.41 -3.32
N ASP A 21 -18.89 -14.56 -4.05
CA ASP A 21 -18.60 -14.33 -5.47
C ASP A 21 -17.36 -13.42 -5.61
N PRO A 22 -16.34 -13.81 -6.42
CA PRO A 22 -15.08 -13.09 -6.47
C PRO A 22 -15.20 -11.70 -7.12
N VAL A 23 -16.27 -11.46 -7.87
CA VAL A 23 -16.54 -10.19 -8.53
C VAL A 23 -17.46 -9.33 -7.68
N GLU A 24 -18.65 -9.83 -7.34
CA GLU A 24 -19.65 -9.08 -6.58
C GLU A 24 -19.22 -8.80 -5.14
N ASN A 25 -18.37 -9.65 -4.56
CA ASN A 25 -17.91 -9.52 -3.18
C ASN A 25 -16.40 -9.26 -3.06
N ALA A 26 -15.75 -8.77 -4.14
CA ALA A 26 -14.32 -8.51 -4.21
C ALA A 26 -13.77 -7.73 -2.98
N ARG A 27 -14.48 -6.69 -2.53
CA ARG A 27 -14.10 -5.93 -1.33
C ARG A 27 -14.09 -6.77 -0.06
N GLU A 28 -15.11 -7.60 0.14
CA GLU A 28 -15.17 -8.48 1.32
C GLU A 28 -14.06 -9.52 1.28
N ILE A 29 -13.80 -10.09 0.09
CA ILE A 29 -12.70 -11.02 -0.11
C ILE A 29 -11.36 -10.33 0.18
N ALA A 30 -11.10 -9.15 -0.38
CA ALA A 30 -9.89 -8.39 -0.11
C ALA A 30 -9.74 -8.06 1.39
N HIS A 31 -10.83 -7.72 2.08
CA HIS A 31 -10.82 -7.45 3.52
C HIS A 31 -10.48 -8.71 4.34
N LEU A 32 -11.08 -9.85 4.00
CA LEU A 32 -10.80 -11.13 4.66
C LEU A 32 -9.39 -11.64 4.33
N PHE A 33 -8.93 -11.49 3.10
CA PHE A 33 -7.57 -11.78 2.65
C PHE A 33 -6.54 -11.01 3.47
N HIS A 34 -6.70 -9.69 3.62
CA HIS A 34 -5.81 -8.89 4.45
C HIS A 34 -5.79 -9.40 5.89
N ARG A 35 -6.94 -9.76 6.45
CA ARG A 35 -7.03 -10.32 7.81
C ARG A 35 -6.38 -11.69 7.94
N ASP A 36 -6.38 -12.48 6.88
CA ASP A 36 -5.82 -13.83 6.89
C ASP A 36 -4.31 -13.88 6.69
N PHE A 37 -3.73 -12.81 6.13
CA PHE A 37 -2.31 -12.66 5.79
C PHE A 37 -1.66 -11.42 6.42
N GLN A 38 -2.15 -10.93 7.56
CA GLN A 38 -1.71 -9.67 8.19
C GLN A 38 -0.19 -9.52 8.30
N ARG A 39 0.51 -10.52 8.83
CA ARG A 39 1.96 -10.51 9.03
C ARG A 39 2.70 -10.86 7.75
N ALA A 40 2.15 -11.73 6.92
CA ALA A 40 2.70 -12.03 5.59
C ALA A 40 2.76 -10.77 4.70
N LEU A 41 1.77 -9.88 4.82
CA LEU A 41 1.70 -8.62 4.04
C LEU A 41 2.50 -7.46 4.67
N LEU A 42 2.95 -7.55 5.92
CA LEU A 42 3.69 -6.46 6.58
C LEU A 42 4.92 -5.97 5.77
N PRO A 43 5.79 -6.85 5.25
CA PRO A 43 6.92 -6.41 4.44
C PRO A 43 6.51 -5.62 3.19
N GLN A 44 5.37 -5.99 2.58
CA GLN A 44 4.85 -5.35 1.37
C GLN A 44 4.58 -3.86 1.58
N ILE A 45 4.15 -3.45 2.77
CA ILE A 45 3.92 -2.04 3.09
C ILE A 45 5.20 -1.23 2.86
N ALA A 46 6.34 -1.78 3.27
CA ALA A 46 7.64 -1.14 3.14
C ALA A 46 8.26 -1.30 1.74
N THR A 47 8.10 -2.45 1.09
CA THR A 47 8.66 -2.69 -0.25
C THR A 47 7.87 -1.98 -1.35
N GLY A 48 6.54 -1.94 -1.24
CA GLY A 48 5.68 -1.15 -2.10
C GLY A 48 5.99 0.35 -1.99
N PHE A 49 6.35 0.82 -0.79
CA PHE A 49 6.88 2.17 -0.63
C PHE A 49 8.17 2.40 -1.45
N PHE A 50 9.15 1.49 -1.37
CA PHE A 50 10.38 1.59 -2.17
C PHE A 50 10.11 1.60 -3.68
N ALA A 51 9.13 0.83 -4.13
CA ALA A 51 8.72 0.86 -5.53
C ALA A 51 8.27 2.27 -5.96
N THR A 52 7.53 3.01 -5.14
CA THR A 52 7.08 4.38 -5.46
C THR A 52 8.17 5.44 -5.47
N ILE A 53 9.31 5.20 -4.80
CA ILE A 53 10.46 6.13 -4.78
C ILE A 53 11.61 5.69 -5.70
N SER A 54 11.39 4.69 -6.55
CA SER A 54 12.41 4.18 -7.48
C SER A 54 12.35 4.78 -8.90
N PRO A 55 11.20 5.28 -9.41
CA PRO A 55 11.16 6.08 -10.63
C PRO A 55 11.44 7.57 -10.35
N PRO A 56 12.44 8.20 -11.00
CA PRO A 56 12.79 9.60 -10.73
C PRO A 56 11.63 10.60 -10.93
N ARG A 57 10.65 10.29 -11.79
CA ARG A 57 9.46 11.13 -11.98
C ARG A 57 8.53 11.15 -10.77
N MET A 58 8.34 10.01 -10.09
CA MET A 58 7.56 9.91 -8.85
C MET A 58 8.31 10.55 -7.69
N THR A 59 9.61 10.25 -7.56
CA THR A 59 10.46 10.81 -6.51
C THR A 59 10.48 12.35 -6.52
N ARG A 60 10.50 12.98 -7.70
CA ARG A 60 10.40 14.45 -7.83
C ARG A 60 9.12 15.02 -7.21
N ILE A 61 7.98 14.34 -7.39
CA ILE A 61 6.71 14.74 -6.76
C ILE A 61 6.82 14.56 -5.25
N LEU A 62 7.31 13.41 -4.81
CA LEU A 62 7.40 13.04 -3.40
C LEU A 62 8.32 13.98 -2.60
N ILE A 63 9.46 14.38 -3.16
CA ILE A 63 10.32 15.40 -2.55
C ILE A 63 9.60 16.74 -2.42
N ARG A 64 8.87 17.17 -3.45
CA ARG A 64 8.14 18.44 -3.40
C ARG A 64 7.09 18.47 -2.29
N THR A 65 6.55 17.31 -1.91
CA THR A 65 5.61 17.22 -0.77
C THR A 65 6.30 17.45 0.58
N GLY A 66 7.58 17.10 0.71
CA GLY A 66 8.32 17.11 1.98
C GLY A 66 7.87 16.06 3.01
N GLU A 67 6.73 15.41 2.81
CA GLU A 67 6.13 14.52 3.82
C GLU A 67 7.00 13.30 4.11
N LEU A 68 7.69 12.74 3.10
CA LEU A 68 8.57 11.60 3.31
C LEU A 68 9.89 11.95 3.99
N GLU A 69 10.35 13.18 3.85
CA GLU A 69 11.59 13.61 4.48
C GLU A 69 11.35 14.07 5.92
N PHE A 70 10.25 14.78 6.16
CA PHE A 70 10.02 15.48 7.44
C PHE A 70 8.88 14.91 8.29
N ARG A 71 7.96 14.12 7.71
CA ARG A 71 6.76 13.61 8.37
C ARG A 71 6.46 12.14 8.05
N ASN A 72 7.52 11.36 7.78
CA ASN A 72 7.41 10.02 7.23
C ASN A 72 6.47 9.12 8.06
N ARG A 73 6.60 9.17 9.40
CA ARG A 73 5.75 8.42 10.33
C ARG A 73 4.26 8.74 10.12
N LYS A 74 3.90 10.03 10.10
CA LYS A 74 2.52 10.47 9.90
C LYS A 74 2.03 10.07 8.50
N ARG A 75 2.85 10.27 7.46
CA ARG A 75 2.50 9.88 6.09
C ARG A 75 2.19 8.40 5.96
N LEU A 76 3.03 7.53 6.55
CA LEU A 76 2.82 6.10 6.53
C LEU A 76 1.50 5.73 7.21
N VAL A 77 1.24 6.28 8.40
CA VAL A 77 -0.04 6.06 9.11
C VAL A 77 -1.22 6.57 8.30
N ASP A 78 -1.16 7.78 7.75
CA ASP A 78 -2.24 8.34 6.93
C ASP A 78 -2.57 7.46 5.72
N GLN A 79 -1.55 6.95 5.03
CA GLN A 79 -1.74 6.04 3.90
C GLN A 79 -2.41 4.73 4.34
N MET A 80 -1.95 4.14 5.44
CA MET A 80 -2.54 2.92 5.99
C MET A 80 -4.02 3.12 6.38
N LEU A 81 -4.35 4.24 7.01
CA LEU A 81 -5.72 4.56 7.41
C LEU A 81 -6.62 4.83 6.20
N ILE A 82 -6.15 5.59 5.21
CA ILE A 82 -6.90 5.83 3.96
C ILE A 82 -7.23 4.49 3.26
N HIS A 83 -6.24 3.61 3.12
CA HIS A 83 -6.46 2.29 2.53
C HIS A 83 -7.41 1.43 3.38
N HIS A 84 -7.23 1.41 4.71
CA HIS A 84 -8.10 0.68 5.63
C HIS A 84 -9.57 1.12 5.51
N GLU A 85 -9.83 2.41 5.42
CA GLU A 85 -11.20 2.94 5.31
C GLU A 85 -11.87 2.50 4.00
N MET A 86 -11.15 2.54 2.87
CA MET A 86 -11.65 2.03 1.59
C MET A 86 -11.93 0.53 1.62
N LEU A 87 -11.00 -0.25 2.18
CA LEU A 87 -11.14 -1.70 2.30
C LEU A 87 -12.33 -2.09 3.20
N THR A 88 -12.46 -1.44 4.35
CA THR A 88 -13.46 -1.76 5.38
C THR A 88 -14.86 -1.27 5.02
N HIS A 89 -14.99 -0.10 4.37
CA HIS A 89 -16.30 0.54 4.14
C HIS A 89 -16.69 0.65 2.66
N GLY A 90 -15.79 0.35 1.72
CA GLY A 90 -16.07 0.40 0.29
C GLY A 90 -16.25 1.83 -0.23
N PHE A 91 -16.90 1.94 -1.40
CA PHE A 91 -16.94 3.18 -2.18
C PHE A 91 -18.32 3.86 -2.23
N VAL A 92 -19.29 3.31 -1.49
CA VAL A 92 -20.65 3.88 -1.30
C VAL A 92 -20.62 5.03 -0.28
N PRO A 93 -21.66 5.89 -0.19
CA PRO A 93 -21.70 6.97 0.80
C PRO A 93 -21.30 6.52 2.21
N GLY A 94 -20.27 7.16 2.77
CA GLY A 94 -19.70 6.82 4.06
C GLY A 94 -18.17 6.97 4.08
N ARG A 95 -17.55 6.46 5.14
CA ARG A 95 -16.14 6.65 5.45
C ARG A 95 -15.18 6.23 4.33
N GLY A 96 -15.41 5.07 3.70
CA GLY A 96 -14.54 4.60 2.63
C GLY A 96 -14.57 5.50 1.38
N ARG A 97 -15.74 6.01 1.01
CA ARG A 97 -15.86 7.02 -0.06
C ARG A 97 -15.23 8.36 0.32
N ASP A 98 -15.33 8.77 1.58
CA ASP A 98 -14.68 9.99 2.06
C ASP A 98 -13.14 9.86 2.00
N ALA A 99 -12.60 8.69 2.35
CA ALA A 99 -11.17 8.39 2.25
C ALA A 99 -10.69 8.37 0.79
N LEU A 100 -11.45 7.75 -0.11
CA LEU A 100 -11.20 7.79 -1.55
C LEU A 100 -11.20 9.23 -2.08
N ARG A 101 -12.20 10.04 -1.71
CA ARG A 101 -12.27 11.46 -2.11
C ARG A 101 -11.04 12.22 -1.61
N ARG A 102 -10.65 12.00 -0.36
CA ARG A 102 -9.46 12.60 0.24
C ARG A 102 -8.20 12.22 -0.51
N MET A 103 -8.05 10.96 -0.90
CA MET A 103 -6.94 10.47 -1.71
C MET A 103 -6.91 11.15 -3.08
N ASN A 104 -8.05 11.20 -3.78
CA ASN A 104 -8.17 11.87 -5.08
C ASN A 104 -7.86 13.38 -5.00
N GLU A 105 -8.25 14.06 -3.92
CA GLU A 105 -7.89 15.46 -3.68
C GLU A 105 -6.38 15.68 -3.55
N MET A 106 -5.68 14.80 -2.84
CA MET A 106 -4.21 14.91 -2.72
C MET A 106 -3.53 14.67 -4.07
N HIS A 107 -3.96 13.63 -4.78
CA HIS A 107 -3.35 13.24 -6.05
C HIS A 107 -3.55 14.30 -7.15
N ARG A 108 -4.73 14.93 -7.24
CA ARG A 108 -5.03 15.98 -8.23
C ARG A 108 -4.12 17.22 -8.14
N LYS A 109 -3.39 17.41 -7.04
CA LYS A 109 -2.45 18.54 -6.86
C LYS A 109 -1.15 18.38 -7.65
N TYR A 110 -0.89 17.19 -8.18
CA TYR A 110 0.36 16.85 -8.86
C TYR A 110 0.09 16.30 -10.26
N ALA A 111 1.00 16.56 -11.19
CA ALA A 111 0.96 16.02 -12.53
C ALA A 111 1.45 14.55 -12.54
N ILE A 112 0.66 13.67 -11.94
CA ILE A 112 0.88 12.22 -11.96
C ILE A 112 0.35 11.69 -13.30
N THR A 113 1.18 10.95 -14.03
CA THR A 113 0.77 10.40 -15.32
C THR A 113 -0.20 9.23 -15.14
N ALA A 114 -1.03 8.93 -16.14
CA ALA A 114 -1.91 7.76 -16.09
C ALA A 114 -1.11 6.46 -15.90
N GLU A 115 0.04 6.35 -16.58
CA GLU A 115 0.95 5.22 -16.46
C GLU A 115 1.55 5.09 -15.05
N ASP A 116 1.89 6.20 -14.39
CA ASP A 116 2.34 6.22 -12.99
C ASP A 116 1.27 5.66 -12.04
N PHE A 117 0.01 6.06 -12.24
CA PHE A 117 -1.11 5.54 -11.47
C PHE A 117 -1.28 4.04 -11.68
N THR A 118 -1.29 3.58 -12.93
CA THR A 118 -1.38 2.16 -13.26
C THR A 118 -0.22 1.39 -12.64
N ALA A 119 1.01 1.90 -12.70
CA ALA A 119 2.18 1.26 -12.11
C ALA A 119 2.06 1.08 -10.59
N VAL A 120 1.57 2.08 -9.85
CA VAL A 120 1.36 1.94 -8.41
C VAL A 120 0.25 0.95 -8.09
N SER A 121 -0.85 0.94 -8.85
CA SER A 121 -1.93 -0.02 -8.67
C SER A 121 -1.47 -1.45 -8.95
N VAL A 122 -0.76 -1.67 -10.06
CA VAL A 122 -0.16 -2.98 -10.42
C VAL A 122 0.81 -3.45 -9.36
N GLU A 123 1.74 -2.60 -8.91
CA GLU A 123 2.72 -2.98 -7.90
C GLU A 123 2.09 -3.24 -6.53
N THR A 124 1.05 -2.48 -6.16
CA THR A 124 0.29 -2.74 -4.93
C THR A 124 -0.36 -4.12 -4.98
N THR A 125 -1.04 -4.43 -6.09
CA THR A 125 -1.73 -5.71 -6.31
C THR A 125 -0.74 -6.87 -6.32
N LEU A 126 0.29 -6.83 -7.17
CA LEU A 126 1.29 -7.89 -7.28
C LEU A 126 2.08 -8.06 -5.99
N GLY A 127 2.44 -6.95 -5.32
CA GLY A 127 3.16 -6.99 -4.06
C GLY A 127 2.39 -7.78 -2.99
N GLN A 128 1.08 -7.55 -2.88
CA GLN A 128 0.24 -8.28 -1.91
C GLN A 128 0.13 -9.77 -2.26
N LEU A 129 -0.13 -10.09 -3.53
CA LEU A 129 -0.27 -11.47 -3.99
C LEU A 129 1.05 -12.24 -3.85
N THR A 130 2.18 -11.63 -4.18
CA THR A 130 3.52 -12.23 -4.02
C THR A 130 3.84 -12.43 -2.55
N ALA A 131 3.61 -11.44 -1.69
CA ALA A 131 3.87 -11.56 -0.26
C ALA A 131 3.00 -12.65 0.40
N ALA A 132 1.72 -12.75 0.03
CA ALA A 132 0.85 -13.81 0.50
C ALA A 132 1.30 -15.20 0.03
N ARG A 133 1.72 -15.35 -1.24
CA ARG A 133 2.26 -16.62 -1.75
C ARG A 133 3.58 -17.02 -1.08
N GLU A 134 4.45 -16.06 -0.82
CA GLU A 134 5.81 -16.34 -0.35
C GLU A 134 5.91 -16.48 1.17
N TYR A 135 5.12 -15.69 1.91
CA TYR A 135 5.18 -15.60 3.36
C TYR A 135 3.90 -16.11 4.04
N GLY A 136 2.86 -16.41 3.28
CA GLY A 136 1.60 -16.90 3.82
C GLY A 136 1.77 -18.19 4.63
N TRP A 137 0.94 -18.34 5.66
CA TRP A 137 0.88 -19.55 6.49
C TRP A 137 0.18 -20.71 5.77
N ARG A 138 -0.51 -20.43 4.66
CA ARG A 138 -1.19 -21.37 3.78
C ARG A 138 -1.07 -20.91 2.33
N GLU A 139 -1.36 -21.83 1.41
CA GLU A 139 -1.46 -21.54 -0.02
C GLU A 139 -2.56 -20.51 -0.32
N LEU A 140 -2.27 -19.66 -1.30
CA LEU A 140 -3.19 -18.66 -1.83
C LEU A 140 -4.09 -19.31 -2.88
N THR A 141 -5.41 -19.13 -2.75
CA THR A 141 -6.36 -19.69 -3.71
C THR A 141 -6.52 -18.77 -4.94
N GLU A 142 -6.89 -19.34 -6.09
CA GLU A 142 -7.22 -18.55 -7.29
C GLU A 142 -8.40 -17.60 -7.02
N HIS A 143 -9.34 -18.01 -6.18
CA HIS A 143 -10.50 -17.20 -5.78
C HIS A 143 -10.10 -15.92 -5.04
N GLU A 144 -9.09 -16.02 -4.16
CA GLU A 144 -8.50 -14.87 -3.48
C GLU A 144 -7.76 -13.96 -4.44
N VAL A 145 -7.01 -14.53 -5.38
CA VAL A 145 -6.31 -13.77 -6.43
C VAL A 145 -7.32 -12.93 -7.22
N LEU A 146 -8.42 -13.54 -7.68
CA LEU A 146 -9.48 -12.86 -8.41
C LEU A 146 -10.13 -11.76 -7.58
N GLY A 147 -10.50 -12.03 -6.33
CA GLY A 147 -11.13 -11.03 -5.47
C GLY A 147 -10.24 -9.84 -5.13
N VAL A 148 -8.93 -10.06 -4.96
CA VAL A 148 -7.95 -8.97 -4.74
C VAL A 148 -7.78 -8.14 -6.01
N ILE A 149 -7.61 -8.77 -7.17
CA ILE A 149 -7.51 -8.08 -8.46
C ILE A 149 -8.76 -7.24 -8.73
N GLU A 150 -9.95 -7.80 -8.51
CA GLU A 150 -11.20 -7.09 -8.76
C GLU A 150 -11.39 -5.92 -7.80
N PHE A 151 -11.03 -6.07 -6.52
CA PHE A 151 -11.09 -4.95 -5.57
C PHE A 151 -10.19 -3.79 -6.02
N GLU A 152 -8.95 -4.09 -6.43
CA GLU A 152 -8.00 -3.10 -6.94
C GLU A 152 -8.51 -2.47 -8.25
N ARG A 153 -9.13 -3.25 -9.14
CA ARG A 153 -9.77 -2.74 -10.37
C ARG A 153 -10.90 -1.76 -10.06
N VAL A 154 -11.77 -2.08 -9.11
CA VAL A 154 -12.87 -1.19 -8.68
C VAL A 154 -12.31 0.08 -8.03
N GLN A 155 -11.29 -0.04 -7.19
CA GLN A 155 -10.61 1.12 -6.60
C GLN A 155 -9.99 2.02 -7.69
N ALA A 156 -9.28 1.41 -8.64
CA ALA A 156 -8.64 2.09 -9.75
C ALA A 156 -9.65 2.89 -10.60
N LEU A 157 -10.81 2.29 -10.90
CA LEU A 157 -11.89 2.97 -11.61
C LEU A 157 -12.37 4.22 -10.86
N HIS A 158 -12.53 4.12 -9.54
CA HIS A 158 -12.89 5.24 -8.68
C HIS A 158 -11.81 6.32 -8.55
N MET A 159 -10.57 5.98 -8.89
CA MET A 159 -9.44 6.91 -9.04
C MET A 159 -9.28 7.44 -10.47
N ASN A 160 -10.19 7.09 -11.39
CA ASN A 160 -10.13 7.39 -12.83
C ASN A 160 -8.88 6.82 -13.53
N ILE A 161 -8.45 5.64 -13.08
CA ILE A 161 -7.44 4.79 -13.72
C ILE A 161 -8.21 3.73 -14.51
N ARG A 162 -8.16 3.81 -15.85
CA ARG A 162 -9.07 3.02 -16.72
C ARG A 162 -8.48 1.71 -17.19
N ASP A 163 -7.19 1.72 -17.50
CA ASP A 163 -6.51 0.62 -18.20
C ASP A 163 -5.60 -0.15 -17.25
N VAL A 164 -6.16 -0.64 -16.12
CA VAL A 164 -5.44 -1.54 -15.22
C VAL A 164 -5.49 -2.96 -15.81
N PRO A 165 -4.34 -3.65 -15.97
CA PRO A 165 -4.30 -5.04 -16.42
C PRO A 165 -5.20 -5.95 -15.59
N ALA A 166 -5.87 -6.91 -16.22
CA ALA A 166 -6.92 -7.72 -15.58
C ALA A 166 -6.42 -9.05 -15.03
N THR A 167 -5.24 -9.51 -15.44
CA THR A 167 -4.65 -10.77 -14.97
C THR A 167 -3.27 -10.57 -14.35
N VAL A 168 -2.82 -11.55 -13.55
CA VAL A 168 -1.48 -11.53 -12.95
C VAL A 168 -0.41 -11.48 -14.05
N GLU A 169 -0.60 -12.21 -15.13
CA GLU A 169 0.33 -12.28 -16.26
C GLU A 169 0.47 -10.91 -16.95
N GLU A 170 -0.65 -10.24 -17.22
CA GLU A 170 -0.64 -8.89 -17.81
C GLU A 170 -0.06 -7.86 -16.85
N MET A 171 -0.36 -7.95 -15.55
CA MET A 171 0.22 -7.09 -14.51
C MET A 171 1.74 -7.27 -14.44
N VAL A 172 2.25 -8.51 -14.49
CA VAL A 172 3.70 -8.80 -14.48
C VAL A 172 4.36 -8.22 -15.73
N ALA A 173 3.78 -8.44 -16.91
CA ALA A 173 4.30 -7.90 -18.17
C ALA A 173 4.34 -6.36 -18.13
N PHE A 174 3.28 -5.72 -17.64
CA PHE A 174 3.23 -4.27 -17.46
C PHE A 174 4.30 -3.79 -16.49
N ARG A 175 4.43 -4.40 -15.30
CA ARG A 175 5.42 -4.01 -14.28
C ARG A 175 6.83 -4.14 -14.83
N ASP A 176 7.13 -5.23 -15.53
CA ASP A 176 8.48 -5.48 -16.02
C ASP A 176 8.88 -4.50 -17.12
N ASP A 177 7.99 -4.17 -18.06
CA ASP A 177 8.19 -3.09 -19.02
C ASP A 177 8.33 -1.73 -18.33
N TYR A 178 7.45 -1.43 -17.37
CA TYR A 178 7.47 -0.18 -16.61
C TYR A 178 8.79 -0.01 -15.85
N PHE A 179 9.24 -1.03 -15.12
CA PHE A 179 10.52 -1.01 -14.39
C PHE A 179 11.69 -0.91 -15.37
N ALA A 180 11.62 -1.64 -16.48
CA ALA A 180 12.63 -1.57 -17.53
C ALA A 180 12.73 -0.19 -18.19
N ARG A 181 11.71 0.69 -18.09
CA ARG A 181 11.71 2.06 -18.65
C ARG A 181 11.85 3.21 -17.64
N GLN A 182 11.32 3.06 -16.43
CA GLN A 182 11.17 4.18 -15.49
C GLN A 182 11.99 4.04 -14.21
N VAL A 183 12.29 2.81 -13.76
CA VAL A 183 13.03 2.57 -12.50
C VAL A 183 14.51 2.73 -12.73
N ARG A 184 15.11 3.75 -12.11
CA ARG A 184 16.51 4.17 -12.34
C ARG A 184 17.08 4.78 -11.10
N PHE A 185 18.39 4.66 -10.91
CA PHE A 185 19.06 5.38 -9.84
C PHE A 185 18.90 6.90 -10.00
N ALA A 186 18.56 7.56 -8.88
CA ALA A 186 18.65 9.00 -8.72
C ALA A 186 19.03 9.33 -7.27
N PRO A 187 19.85 10.36 -7.01
CA PRO A 187 20.22 10.75 -5.64
C PRO A 187 19.03 11.03 -4.74
N GLN A 188 17.94 11.53 -5.32
CA GLN A 188 16.67 11.77 -4.66
C GLN A 188 16.03 10.49 -4.11
N ASN A 189 16.14 9.37 -4.85
CA ASN A 189 15.59 8.08 -4.42
C ASN A 189 16.30 7.60 -3.16
N SER A 190 17.63 7.66 -3.17
CA SER A 190 18.48 7.26 -2.04
C SER A 190 18.15 8.08 -0.78
N ARG A 191 18.01 9.40 -0.91
CA ARG A 191 17.61 10.28 0.21
C ARG A 191 16.24 9.91 0.81
N LEU A 192 15.24 9.63 -0.03
CA LEU A 192 13.93 9.21 0.47
C LEU A 192 13.98 7.81 1.09
N ALA A 193 14.76 6.89 0.52
CA ALA A 193 14.97 5.56 1.07
C ALA A 193 15.63 5.61 2.45
N GLU A 194 16.64 6.47 2.64
CA GLU A 194 17.27 6.68 3.94
C GLU A 194 16.26 7.14 5.00
N SER A 195 15.36 8.07 4.64
CA SER A 195 14.28 8.51 5.53
C SER A 195 13.33 7.36 5.90
N ALA A 196 12.98 6.51 4.94
CA ALA A 196 12.15 5.34 5.18
C ALA A 196 12.84 4.29 6.05
N LEU A 197 14.12 4.00 5.78
CA LEU A 197 14.91 3.06 6.58
C LEU A 197 15.07 3.55 8.02
N ARG A 198 15.25 4.85 8.26
CA ARG A 198 15.24 5.43 9.62
C ARG A 198 13.91 5.19 10.35
N LEU A 199 12.78 5.35 9.67
CA LEU A 199 11.47 5.03 10.27
C LEU A 199 11.35 3.53 10.55
N LEU A 200 11.67 2.68 9.57
CA LEU A 200 11.57 1.22 9.69
C LEU A 200 12.48 0.67 10.80
N ALA A 201 13.65 1.27 11.04
CA ALA A 201 14.52 0.93 12.15
C ALA A 201 13.82 1.04 13.52
N THR A 202 12.83 1.93 13.65
CA THR A 202 12.05 2.11 14.89
C THR A 202 10.90 1.11 15.04
N LEU A 203 10.58 0.37 13.99
CA LEU A 203 9.45 -0.56 13.93
C LEU A 203 9.88 -2.04 14.02
N VAL A 204 11.19 -2.30 14.03
CA VAL A 204 11.75 -3.65 14.15
C VAL A 204 12.35 -3.86 15.54
N PRO A 205 12.56 -5.12 15.98
CA PRO A 205 13.25 -5.38 17.24
C PRO A 205 14.62 -4.68 17.30
N ALA A 206 15.03 -4.21 18.48
CA ALA A 206 16.25 -3.41 18.66
C ALA A 206 17.53 -4.08 18.11
N HIS A 207 17.60 -5.42 18.13
CA HIS A 207 18.74 -6.17 17.59
C HIS A 207 18.75 -6.27 16.06
N VAL A 208 17.61 -6.02 15.41
CA VAL A 208 17.45 -5.98 13.95
C VAL A 208 17.70 -4.57 13.40
N ALA A 209 17.36 -3.53 14.17
CA ALA A 209 17.42 -2.13 13.73
C ALA A 209 18.75 -1.72 13.05
N PRO A 210 19.95 -2.11 13.54
CA PRO A 210 21.22 -1.77 12.87
C PRO A 210 21.41 -2.40 11.49
N ARG A 211 20.58 -3.40 11.13
CA ARG A 211 20.62 -4.14 9.87
C ARG A 211 19.37 -3.94 9.04
N VAL A 212 18.50 -2.98 9.39
CA VAL A 212 17.20 -2.80 8.74
C VAL A 212 17.35 -2.59 7.23
N GLU A 213 18.38 -1.87 6.79
CA GLU A 213 18.70 -1.70 5.37
C GLU A 213 18.91 -3.05 4.68
N LYS A 214 19.86 -3.86 5.17
CA LYS A 214 20.16 -5.17 4.57
C LYS A 214 18.95 -6.11 4.61
N VAL A 215 18.14 -6.04 5.67
CA VAL A 215 16.88 -6.80 5.77
C VAL A 215 15.89 -6.35 4.70
N MET A 216 15.65 -5.06 4.58
CA MET A 216 14.69 -4.51 3.62
C MET A 216 15.12 -4.71 2.17
N MET A 217 16.40 -4.53 1.86
CA MET A 217 16.94 -4.78 0.52
C MET A 217 16.89 -6.27 0.16
N SER A 218 16.85 -7.19 1.14
CA SER A 218 16.65 -8.61 0.87
C SER A 218 15.23 -8.93 0.40
N LEU A 219 14.25 -8.12 0.81
CA LEU A 219 12.82 -8.33 0.53
C LEU A 219 12.34 -7.51 -0.68
N THR A 220 13.21 -6.72 -1.29
CA THR A 220 12.89 -5.75 -2.34
C THR A 220 13.42 -6.23 -3.69
N ASP A 221 12.67 -6.00 -4.77
CA ASP A 221 13.12 -6.32 -6.14
C ASP A 221 14.51 -5.71 -6.42
N PRO A 222 15.47 -6.48 -6.97
CA PRO A 222 16.83 -6.01 -7.18
C PRO A 222 16.93 -4.77 -8.09
N ARG A 223 15.97 -4.56 -8.99
CA ARG A 223 15.90 -3.34 -9.84
C ARG A 223 15.59 -2.11 -8.99
N ILE A 224 14.70 -2.24 -8.02
CA ILE A 224 14.39 -1.19 -7.05
C ILE A 224 15.61 -0.94 -6.16
N VAL A 225 16.23 -1.99 -5.61
CA VAL A 225 17.43 -1.87 -4.76
C VAL A 225 18.54 -1.07 -5.47
N ALA A 226 18.83 -1.40 -6.73
CA ALA A 226 19.77 -0.66 -7.56
C ALA A 226 19.34 0.80 -7.79
N ALA A 227 18.05 1.05 -8.02
CA ALA A 227 17.51 2.40 -8.19
C ALA A 227 17.53 3.26 -6.91
N LEU A 228 17.61 2.63 -5.74
CA LEU A 228 17.81 3.32 -4.46
C LEU A 228 19.30 3.56 -4.15
N GLY A 229 20.22 2.91 -4.88
CA GLY A 229 21.66 3.04 -4.69
C GLY A 229 22.23 2.18 -3.57
N TYR A 230 21.56 1.06 -3.23
CA TYR A 230 22.04 0.10 -2.25
C TYR A 230 22.59 -1.15 -2.92
N ASP A 231 23.45 -1.87 -2.19
CA ASP A 231 23.94 -3.17 -2.61
C ASP A 231 22.88 -4.25 -2.36
N TYR A 232 22.70 -5.13 -3.34
CA TYR A 232 21.81 -6.27 -3.18
C TYR A 232 22.46 -7.32 -2.25
N PRO A 233 21.84 -7.66 -1.11
CA PRO A 233 22.44 -8.59 -0.15
C PRO A 233 22.73 -9.95 -0.77
N ASP A 234 23.74 -10.68 -0.27
CA ASP A 234 24.08 -12.02 -0.75
C ASP A 234 22.94 -13.04 -0.57
N ALA A 235 22.92 -14.09 -1.40
CA ALA A 235 21.81 -15.06 -1.43
C ALA A 235 21.57 -15.75 -0.09
N ALA A 236 22.62 -16.06 0.67
CA ALA A 236 22.50 -16.70 1.97
C ALA A 236 21.86 -15.76 3.01
N TYR A 237 22.19 -14.47 2.98
CA TYR A 237 21.55 -13.46 3.82
C TYR A 237 20.08 -13.30 3.45
N ARG A 238 19.76 -13.18 2.16
CA ARG A 238 18.36 -13.07 1.71
C ARG A 238 17.54 -14.26 2.17
N GLU A 239 18.01 -15.48 1.96
CA GLU A 239 17.27 -16.68 2.38
C GLU A 239 17.01 -16.72 3.89
N ARG A 240 17.95 -16.24 4.73
CA ARG A 240 17.69 -16.09 6.17
C ARG A 240 16.58 -15.09 6.46
N VAL A 241 16.56 -13.95 5.76
CA VAL A 241 15.51 -12.93 5.92
C VAL A 241 14.16 -13.50 5.47
N HIS A 242 14.07 -14.11 4.29
CA HIS A 242 12.83 -14.71 3.78
C HIS A 242 12.28 -15.79 4.71
N ARG A 243 13.14 -16.67 5.25
CA ARG A 243 12.75 -17.67 6.25
C ARG A 243 12.24 -17.03 7.54
N ALA A 244 12.94 -16.03 8.08
CA ALA A 244 12.51 -15.34 9.29
C ALA A 244 11.14 -14.64 9.09
N THR A 245 10.90 -14.09 7.90
CA THR A 245 9.61 -13.53 7.51
C THR A 245 8.51 -14.60 7.47
N ARG A 246 8.77 -15.77 6.85
CA ARG A 246 7.85 -16.93 6.86
C ARG A 246 7.52 -17.40 8.28
N GLU A 247 8.53 -17.55 9.13
CA GLU A 247 8.36 -17.96 10.53
C GLU A 247 7.54 -16.94 11.34
N HIS A 248 7.75 -15.65 11.10
CA HIS A 248 6.95 -14.60 11.72
C HIS A 248 5.49 -14.64 11.25
N ALA A 249 5.28 -14.81 9.94
CA ALA A 249 3.98 -14.82 9.30
C ALA A 249 3.15 -16.08 9.59
N ALA A 250 3.77 -17.21 9.94
CA ALA A 250 3.08 -18.43 10.35
C ALA A 250 2.09 -18.23 11.53
N ARG A 251 2.29 -17.17 12.34
CA ARG A 251 1.37 -16.79 13.42
C ARG A 251 -0.01 -16.37 12.93
N ASP A 252 -0.13 -15.97 11.67
CA ASP A 252 -1.41 -15.65 11.06
C ASP A 252 -2.33 -16.88 11.01
N ALA A 253 -1.83 -18.11 11.12
CA ALA A 253 -2.69 -19.30 11.23
C ALA A 253 -3.65 -19.23 12.42
N THR A 254 -3.21 -18.66 13.56
CA THR A 254 -3.98 -18.66 14.81
C THR A 254 -4.38 -17.27 15.29
N ASP A 255 -3.66 -16.21 14.90
CA ASP A 255 -3.93 -14.83 15.33
C ASP A 255 -4.20 -13.91 14.13
N LYS A 256 -5.49 -13.70 13.83
CA LYS A 256 -5.97 -12.84 12.74
C LYS A 256 -6.09 -11.35 13.12
N ARG A 257 -5.53 -10.92 14.26
CA ARG A 257 -5.55 -9.52 14.70
C ARG A 257 -4.42 -8.72 14.06
N ALA A 258 -4.62 -7.42 13.95
CA ALA A 258 -3.58 -6.51 13.51
C ALA A 258 -2.31 -6.65 14.39
N PRO A 259 -1.11 -6.69 13.79
CA PRO A 259 0.14 -6.75 14.55
C PRO A 259 0.29 -5.56 15.50
N GLN A 260 0.74 -5.81 16.74
CA GLN A 260 0.82 -4.76 17.77
C GLN A 260 1.68 -3.56 17.32
N VAL A 261 2.77 -3.81 16.58
CA VAL A 261 3.61 -2.75 16.00
C VAL A 261 2.83 -1.77 15.11
N VAL A 262 1.82 -2.26 14.38
CA VAL A 262 0.94 -1.42 13.55
C VAL A 262 0.01 -0.59 14.44
N LEU A 263 -0.58 -1.21 15.46
CA LEU A 263 -1.47 -0.52 16.40
C LEU A 263 -0.74 0.57 17.19
N ASP A 264 0.49 0.27 17.64
CA ASP A 264 1.36 1.22 18.35
C ASP A 264 1.77 2.37 17.42
N LEU A 265 2.09 2.07 16.16
CA LEU A 265 2.42 3.08 15.16
C LEU A 265 1.23 4.02 14.91
N ILE A 266 0.02 3.49 14.72
CA ILE A 266 -1.19 4.31 14.55
C ILE A 266 -1.42 5.18 15.80
N SER A 267 -1.38 4.57 16.99
CA SER A 267 -1.60 5.27 18.26
C SER A 267 -0.55 6.35 18.54
N SER A 268 0.69 6.16 18.05
CA SER A 268 1.75 7.18 18.18
C SER A 268 1.50 8.45 17.38
N VAL A 269 0.66 8.39 16.34
CA VAL A 269 0.29 9.55 15.51
C VAL A 269 -1.10 10.07 15.87
N TYR A 270 -2.03 9.17 16.18
CA TYR A 270 -3.43 9.45 16.46
C TYR A 270 -3.89 8.76 17.76
N PRO A 271 -3.41 9.22 18.94
CA PRO A 271 -3.74 8.60 20.23
C PRO A 271 -5.23 8.67 20.58
N ASP A 272 -5.91 9.74 20.12
CA ASP A 272 -7.33 10.00 20.38
C ASP A 272 -8.22 9.68 19.17
N GLY A 273 -7.69 8.93 18.19
CA GLY A 273 -8.35 8.67 16.91
C GLY A 273 -8.06 9.73 15.84
N TYR A 274 -8.73 9.61 14.69
CA TYR A 274 -8.51 10.43 13.50
C TYR A 274 -9.80 10.74 12.75
N GLU A 275 -9.79 11.87 12.07
CA GLU A 275 -10.83 12.25 11.12
C GLU A 275 -10.29 12.13 9.70
N ILE A 276 -11.10 11.58 8.78
CA ILE A 276 -10.69 11.27 7.40
C ILE A 276 -10.28 12.54 6.65
N ASP A 277 -10.96 13.64 6.91
CA ASP A 277 -10.66 14.94 6.32
C ASP A 277 -9.28 15.47 6.74
N ARG A 278 -8.72 15.03 7.88
CA ARG A 278 -7.39 15.45 8.37
C ARG A 278 -6.25 14.57 7.86
N LEU A 279 -6.53 13.42 7.28
CA LEU A 279 -5.50 12.52 6.76
C LEU A 279 -4.78 13.15 5.54
N GLY A 280 -3.48 12.86 5.42
CA GLY A 280 -2.67 13.23 4.26
C GLY A 280 -2.31 14.71 4.18
N THR A 281 -2.08 15.22 2.95
CA THR A 281 -1.52 16.57 2.73
C THR A 281 -2.57 17.65 2.53
N HIS A 282 -2.49 18.69 3.35
CA HIS A 282 -3.31 19.91 3.23
C HIS A 282 -2.54 20.97 2.46
N LEU A 283 -3.21 21.72 1.60
CA LEU A 283 -2.58 22.93 1.05
C LEU A 283 -2.38 23.89 2.20
N ARG A 284 -1.22 24.56 2.26
CA ARG A 284 -1.11 25.79 3.05
C ARG A 284 -2.11 26.79 2.47
N SER A 285 -2.74 27.58 3.32
CA SER A 285 -3.72 28.63 2.94
C SER A 285 -3.22 29.51 1.78
N ASP A 286 -1.91 29.68 1.67
CA ASP A 286 -1.25 30.60 0.74
C ASP A 286 -0.96 29.96 -0.63
N GLU A 287 -1.13 28.64 -0.77
CA GLU A 287 -0.98 27.88 -2.02
C GLU A 287 -2.33 27.44 -2.61
N GLN A 288 -3.45 27.94 -2.08
CA GLN A 288 -4.71 27.85 -2.82
C GLN A 288 -4.51 28.61 -4.14
N PRO A 289 -4.73 27.98 -5.31
CA PRO A 289 -4.78 28.74 -6.54
C PRO A 289 -5.88 29.78 -6.32
N HIS A 290 -5.49 31.05 -6.31
CA HIS A 290 -6.44 32.14 -6.30
C HIS A 290 -7.29 31.92 -7.54
N GLY A 291 -8.46 31.31 -7.34
CA GLY A 291 -9.48 31.20 -8.35
C GLY A 291 -9.74 32.64 -8.76
N ARG A 292 -9.34 32.98 -9.99
CA ARG A 292 -9.82 34.18 -10.66
C ARG A 292 -11.33 34.12 -10.56
N ARG A 293 -11.89 34.89 -9.62
CA ARG A 293 -13.24 35.40 -9.76
C ARG A 293 -13.17 36.30 -10.99
N ASP A 294 -13.79 35.82 -12.06
CA ASP A 294 -14.55 36.61 -13.04
C ASP A 294 -14.60 35.80 -14.34
N HIS A 295 -15.74 35.17 -14.58
CA HIS A 295 -16.62 35.54 -15.69
C HIS A 295 -17.98 34.88 -15.45
N ALA A 296 -19.02 35.70 -15.51
CA ALA A 296 -20.41 35.30 -15.36
C ALA A 296 -20.75 34.17 -16.35
N LEU A 297 -21.26 33.06 -15.83
CA LEU A 297 -21.99 32.09 -16.65
C LEU A 297 -23.36 32.69 -17.01
N PRO A 298 -23.78 32.65 -18.29
CA PRO A 298 -25.16 33.00 -18.62
C PRO A 298 -26.12 31.94 -18.05
N PRO A 299 -27.37 32.32 -17.74
CA PRO A 299 -28.32 31.42 -17.09
C PRO A 299 -28.74 30.25 -18.00
N PRO A 300 -29.23 29.14 -17.42
CA PRO A 300 -29.55 27.94 -18.17
C PRO A 300 -30.82 28.14 -18.99
N MET A 301 -30.75 27.79 -20.27
CA MET A 301 -31.94 27.57 -21.10
C MET A 301 -32.25 26.07 -21.07
N CYS A 302 -33.33 25.69 -20.40
CA CYS A 302 -34.11 24.49 -20.72
C CYS A 302 -35.21 24.87 -21.73
N PRO A 303 -35.98 23.93 -22.31
CA PRO A 303 -35.62 22.62 -22.88
C PRO A 303 -36.24 22.44 -24.30
N VAL A 304 -35.72 21.51 -25.10
CA VAL A 304 -36.49 20.65 -26.04
C VAL A 304 -35.81 19.29 -26.09
#